data_AF-A0A2K1ENX2-F1
#
_entry.id   AF-A0A2K1ENX2-F1
#
_cell.length_a   1.000
_cell.length_b   1.000
_cell.length_c   1.000
_cell.angle_alpha   90.00
_cell.angle_beta   90.00
_cell.angle_gamma   90.00
#
_symmetry.space_group_name_H-M   'P 1'
#
loop_
_entity.id
_entity.type
_entity.pdbx_description
1 polymer ?
#
loop_
_entity_poly.entity_id
_entity_poly.type
_entity_poly.pdbx_seq_one_letter_code
_entity_poly.pdbx_strand_id
1 'polypeptide(L)' 'MTQLEFNFYSAEVVQETPDLRKGMDGKLLNGCFYERSTGDFVSYVQGRRHHVFDTGILQNDWMERTKRDRWIE' A
#
# COMPACT_ATOMS: atom_id res chain seq x y z
N MET A 1 -3.90 29.82 30.78
CA MET A 1 -4.05 28.98 29.58
C MET A 1 -4.95 29.73 28.62
N THR A 2 -4.38 30.27 27.55
CA THR A 2 -5.12 31.05 26.56
C THR A 2 -5.76 30.09 25.55
N GLN A 3 -6.87 30.51 24.96
CA GLN A 3 -7.60 29.75 23.92
C GLN A 3 -6.73 29.39 22.71
N LEU A 4 -5.60 30.09 22.54
CA LEU A 4 -4.60 29.83 21.51
C LEU A 4 -3.87 28.50 21.72
N GLU A 5 -3.56 28.10 22.97
CA GLU A 5 -2.88 26.81 23.20
C GLU A 5 -3.79 25.60 22.99
N PHE A 6 -5.10 25.78 23.14
CA PHE A 6 -6.08 24.72 22.90
C PHE A 6 -6.25 24.43 21.38
N ASN A 7 -6.07 25.44 20.53
CA ASN A 7 -6.18 25.29 19.08
C ASN A 7 -4.95 24.66 18.42
N PHE A 8 -3.77 24.69 19.06
CA PHE A 8 -2.59 23.99 18.55
C PHE A 8 -2.70 22.46 18.66
N TYR A 9 -3.47 21.95 19.63
CA TYR A 9 -3.66 20.51 19.82
C TYR A 9 -4.80 19.89 19.01
N SER A 10 -5.65 20.70 18.38
CA SER A 10 -6.83 20.19 17.63
C SER A 10 -6.71 20.23 16.11
N ALA A 11 -5.65 20.82 15.55
CA ALA A 11 -5.59 21.09 14.10
C ALA A 11 -4.52 20.31 13.32
N GLU A 12 -3.60 19.59 13.96
CA GLU A 12 -2.53 18.91 13.24
C GLU A 12 -2.56 17.40 13.44
N VAL A 13 -2.50 16.70 12.31
CA VAL A 13 -2.49 15.25 12.13
C VAL A 13 -3.87 14.59 12.23
N VAL A 14 -4.74 14.93 11.28
CA VAL A 14 -5.51 13.87 10.61
C VAL A 14 -4.46 12.93 10.03
N GLN A 15 -4.09 11.86 10.76
CA GLN A 15 -3.33 10.78 10.18
C GLN A 15 -4.25 10.20 9.11
N GLU A 16 -4.06 10.63 7.86
CA GLU A 16 -4.57 9.91 6.71
C GLU A 16 -4.21 8.45 6.97
N THR A 17 -5.23 7.59 7.06
CA THR A 17 -5.07 6.19 7.39
C THR A 17 -3.88 5.66 6.61
N PRO A 18 -2.77 5.25 7.28
CA PRO A 18 -1.52 4.99 6.59
C PRO A 18 -1.79 3.95 5.51
N ASP A 19 -1.37 4.26 4.29
CA ASP A 19 -1.47 3.30 3.19
C ASP A 19 -0.67 2.07 3.62
N LEU A 20 -1.35 1.01 4.05
CA LEU A 20 -0.75 -0.20 4.61
C LEU A 20 0.18 -0.91 3.61
N ARG A 21 0.17 -0.49 2.34
CA ARG A 21 1.05 -0.96 1.29
C ARG A 21 2.38 -0.22 1.27
N LYS A 22 2.49 0.93 1.93
CA LYS A 22 3.67 1.80 1.94
C LYS A 22 4.25 1.94 3.35
N GLY A 23 5.57 1.97 3.44
CA GLY A 23 6.28 2.29 4.67
C GLY A 23 6.19 3.77 5.03
N MET A 24 6.74 4.14 6.18
CA MET A 24 6.87 5.54 6.60
C MET A 24 7.71 6.39 5.63
N ASP A 25 8.53 5.75 4.79
CA ASP A 25 9.33 6.38 3.73
C ASP A 25 8.55 6.54 2.42
N GLY A 26 7.25 6.21 2.40
CA GLY A 26 6.37 6.27 1.23
C GLY A 26 6.64 5.19 0.19
N LYS A 27 7.61 4.30 0.39
CA LYS A 27 7.91 3.21 -0.53
C LYS A 27 7.01 2.02 -0.28
N LEU A 28 6.73 1.26 -1.34
CA LEU A 28 5.99 0.01 -1.19
C LEU A 28 6.74 -0.96 -0.27
N LEU A 29 5.99 -1.56 0.65
CA LEU A 29 6.46 -2.62 1.53
C LEU A 29 6.79 -3.86 0.73
N ASN A 30 7.57 -4.76 1.34
CA ASN A 30 7.89 -6.04 0.73
C ASN A 30 6.63 -6.87 0.53
N GLY A 31 6.48 -7.48 -0.65
CA GLY A 31 5.41 -8.40 -0.92
C GLY A 31 4.93 -8.39 -2.37
N CYS A 32 3.88 -9.16 -2.61
CA CYS A 32 3.20 -9.20 -3.91
C CYS A 32 2.00 -8.26 -3.90
N PHE A 33 1.82 -7.58 -5.02
CA PHE A 33 0.76 -6.61 -5.27
C PHE A 33 0.12 -6.89 -6.63
N TYR A 34 -1.12 -6.45 -6.78
CA TYR A 34 -1.80 -6.42 -8.07
C TYR A 34 -1.71 -5.01 -8.66
N GLU A 35 -1.04 -4.84 -9.79
CA GLU A 35 -0.89 -3.55 -10.47
C GLU A 35 -2.06 -3.33 -11.44
N ARG A 36 -2.90 -2.33 -11.15
CA ARG A 36 -4.14 -2.09 -11.91
C ARG A 36 -3.87 -1.51 -13.29
N SER A 37 -2.85 -0.67 -13.43
CA SER A 37 -2.48 -0.08 -14.73
C SER A 37 -2.07 -1.12 -15.76
N THR A 38 -1.41 -2.20 -15.35
CA THR A 38 -0.92 -3.26 -16.24
C THR A 38 -1.79 -4.52 -16.22
N GLY A 39 -2.52 -4.75 -15.13
CA GLY A 39 -3.27 -5.99 -14.89
C GLY A 39 -2.41 -7.13 -14.36
N ASP A 40 -1.17 -6.86 -13.94
CA ASP A 40 -0.19 -7.86 -13.55
C ASP A 40 -0.07 -8.04 -12.03
N PHE A 41 0.42 -9.21 -11.61
CA PHE A 41 0.88 -9.42 -10.24
C PHE A 41 2.39 -9.19 -10.17
N VAL A 42 2.82 -8.33 -9.25
CA VAL A 42 4.19 -7.83 -9.17
C VAL A 42 4.72 -7.95 -7.75
N SER A 43 6.02 -8.26 -7.59
CA SER A 43 6.67 -8.28 -6.28
C SER A 43 7.56 -7.07 -6.07
N TYR A 44 7.50 -6.52 -4.86
CA TYR A 44 8.41 -5.48 -4.37
C TYR A 44 9.30 -6.02 -3.26
N VAL A 45 10.58 -5.68 -3.32
CA VAL A 45 11.58 -5.98 -2.29
C VAL A 45 12.39 -4.70 -2.05
N GLN A 46 12.44 -4.26 -0.79
CA GLN A 46 13.07 -3.01 -0.35
C GLN A 46 12.60 -1.78 -1.15
N GLY A 47 11.31 -1.74 -1.49
CA GLY A 47 10.70 -0.67 -2.27
C GLY A 47 11.02 -0.70 -3.78
N ARG A 48 11.62 -1.79 -4.29
CA ARG A 48 11.95 -1.95 -5.72
C ARG A 48 11.15 -3.11 -6.32
N ARG A 49 10.64 -2.91 -7.54
CA ARG A 49 9.97 -3.97 -8.33
C ARG A 49 11.00 -5.04 -8.71
N HIS A 50 10.69 -6.30 -8.45
CA HIS A 50 11.63 -7.41 -8.64
C HIS A 50 11.15 -8.43 -9.68
N HIS A 51 9.86 -8.80 -9.67
CA HIS A 51 9.34 -9.84 -10.56
C HIS A 51 7.88 -9.63 -10.92
N VAL A 52 7.49 -10.14 -12.09
CA VAL A 52 6.11 -10.24 -12.56
C VAL A 52 5.75 -11.73 -12.61
N PHE A 53 4.69 -12.12 -11.92
CA PHE A 53 4.30 -13.53 -11.81
C PHE A 53 3.58 -14.00 -13.08
N ASP A 54 3.84 -15.25 -13.48
CA ASP A 54 2.94 -15.96 -14.39
C ASP A 54 1.67 -16.37 -13.62
N THR A 55 0.53 -15.80 -13.99
CA THR A 55 -0.75 -16.05 -13.34
C THR A 55 -1.32 -17.43 -13.65
N GLY A 56 -0.84 -18.13 -14.69
CA GLY A 56 -1.34 -19.45 -15.08
C GLY A 56 -1.11 -20.55 -14.05
N ILE A 57 -0.16 -20.35 -13.12
CA ILE A 57 0.19 -21.29 -12.05
C ILE A 57 -0.34 -20.87 -10.67
N LEU A 58 -0.95 -19.70 -10.57
CA LEU A 58 -1.42 -19.14 -9.29
C LEU A 58 -2.84 -19.62 -8.98
N GLN A 59 -3.12 -19.85 -7.69
CA GLN A 59 -4.47 -20.20 -7.25
C GLN A 59 -5.40 -18.98 -7.34
N ASN A 60 -6.59 -19.18 -7.92
CA ASN A 60 -7.59 -18.11 -8.13
C ASN A 60 -7.95 -17.37 -6.83
N ASP A 61 -8.12 -18.08 -5.71
CA ASP A 61 -8.49 -17.47 -4.43
C ASP A 61 -7.43 -16.51 -3.91
N TRP A 62 -6.15 -16.87 -4.08
CA TRP A 62 -5.04 -16.00 -3.70
C TRP A 62 -4.99 -14.74 -4.58
N MET A 63 -5.24 -14.89 -5.89
CA MET A 63 -5.26 -13.77 -6.83
C MET A 63 -6.37 -12.78 -6.49
N GLU A 64 -7.60 -13.26 -6.28
CA GLU A 64 -8.74 -12.41 -5.95
C GLU A 64 -8.57 -11.69 -4.60
N ARG A 65 -8.02 -12.38 -3.60
CA ARG A 65 -7.65 -11.76 -2.33
C ARG A 65 -6.60 -10.67 -2.51
N THR A 66 -5.57 -10.93 -3.32
CA THR A 66 -4.48 -9.97 -3.56
C THR A 66 -4.97 -8.74 -4.32
N LYS A 67 -5.87 -8.90 -5.31
CA LYS A 67 -6.53 -7.78 -6.01
C LYS A 67 -7.34 -6.89 -5.06
N ARG A 68 -7.98 -7.48 -4.04
CA ARG A 68 -8.77 -6.75 -3.04
C ARG A 68 -7.89 -6.02 -2.04
N ASP A 69 -6.94 -6.74 -1.45
CA ASP A 69 -6.24 -6.29 -0.24
C ASP A 69 -4.93 -5.55 -0.55
N ARG A 70 -4.32 -5.81 -1.72
CA ARG A 70 -2.95 -5.39 -2.04
C ARG A 70 -2.81 -4.92 -3.49
N TRP A 71 -3.76 -4.14 -3.99
CA TRP A 71 -3.63 -3.53 -5.31
C TRP A 71 -2.72 -2.29 -5.26
N ILE A 72 -2.13 -1.89 -6.37
CA ILE A 72 -1.47 -0.59 -6.60
C ILE A 72 -1.99 -0.03 -7.93
N GLU A 73 -1.89 1.28 -8.12
CA GLU A 73 -2.22 1.91 -9.41
C GLU A 73 -1.12 1.62 -10.44
#